data_AF-A0A964PAR9-F1
#
_entry.id   AF-A0A964PAR9-F1
#
_cell.length_a   1.000
_cell.length_b   1.000
_cell.length_c   1.000
_cell.angle_alpha   90.00
_cell.angle_beta   90.00
_cell.angle_gamma   90.00
#
_symmetry.space_group_name_H-M   'P 1'
#
loop_
_entity.id
_entity.type
_entity.pdbx_description
1 polymer ?
#
loop_
_entity_poly.entity_id
_entity_poly.type
_entity_poly.pdbx_seq_one_letter_code
_entity_poly.pdbx_strand_id
1 'polypeptide(L)'
;MWTRRTSLVAAWIAILCCAGVWIALDSLLREDDNPVDGIAAEVDGASSVAVPMEGFKDVLMGKLLLTLVSLDTTGQGRSAFRAQIEPLLLSSAGAVTNLCGAILLARLGEADLALTTVGSLIARVTEDPDLAPAGFVESAALVEQAIQEVQDRDGAMDLTDEQEQTLAKNLGWYGQLIASTAETDPAFESALGRSALGIFISFLVFACVAGIAGISGCIWLVVLAIRWAQNTLANPLAEPSQSGSSLPWILAVWFGLSLLSAVGVAIFASRSDRLSGGLALIVQVVLMFAPLVALTIPLRRSAAGSAAISWSQVCRDVGLHRGRGIWREVGYGFTTYGTAIPMVIVGAAIAFVMSLVLNQEFASASHPIQQAIAEGSLWDRLLLLLLAAVAAPVVEEIVFRGVLFRHLRDISMGWGRGASFVASALGSSLMFAAIHPQGVLFIPILGALAFAFCLARETRGSLISCMVAHGINNGLIVCINIALAS
;
A
#
# COMPACT_ATOMS: atom_id res chain seq x y z
N MET A 1 20.35 -39.77 -9.75
CA MET A 1 19.31 -39.80 -8.70
C MET A 1 19.71 -38.82 -7.61
N TRP A 2 18.90 -37.79 -7.35
CA TRP A 2 19.17 -36.83 -6.27
C TRP A 2 18.68 -37.41 -4.94
N THR A 3 19.47 -37.28 -3.87
CA THR A 3 19.00 -37.59 -2.51
C THR A 3 17.95 -36.54 -2.09
N ARG A 4 17.08 -36.87 -1.12
CA ARG A 4 16.09 -35.90 -0.60
C ARG A 4 16.75 -34.59 -0.12
N ARG A 5 17.93 -34.68 0.50
CA ARG A 5 18.70 -33.50 0.96
C ARG A 5 19.23 -32.67 -0.20
N THR A 6 19.85 -33.29 -1.21
CA THR A 6 20.38 -32.52 -2.36
C THR A 6 19.26 -31.85 -3.16
N SER A 7 18.11 -32.52 -3.32
CA SER A 7 16.92 -31.95 -3.97
C SER A 7 16.39 -30.72 -3.22
N LEU A 8 16.32 -30.79 -1.89
CA LEU A 8 15.89 -29.68 -1.05
C LEU A 8 16.85 -28.48 -1.16
N VAL A 9 18.16 -28.73 -1.11
CA VAL A 9 19.18 -27.68 -1.24
C VAL A 9 19.08 -26.98 -2.59
N ALA A 10 18.94 -27.74 -3.69
CA ALA A 10 18.78 -27.14 -5.02
C ALA A 10 17.50 -26.30 -5.14
N ALA A 11 16.38 -26.76 -4.57
CA ALA A 11 15.15 -25.99 -4.60
C ALA A 11 15.31 -24.65 -3.85
N TRP A 12 15.96 -24.65 -2.68
CA TRP A 12 16.23 -23.41 -1.93
C TRP A 12 17.21 -22.48 -2.64
N ILE A 13 18.26 -23.01 -3.28
CA ILE A 13 19.15 -22.21 -4.13
C ILE A 13 18.33 -21.51 -5.22
N ALA A 14 17.45 -22.24 -5.92
CA ALA A 14 16.60 -21.66 -6.96
C ALA A 14 15.66 -20.57 -6.40
N ILE A 15 15.01 -20.82 -5.25
CA ILE A 15 14.14 -19.84 -4.59
C ILE A 15 14.91 -18.56 -4.26
N LEU A 16 16.06 -18.69 -3.60
CA LEU A 16 16.87 -17.54 -3.17
C LEU A 16 17.44 -16.78 -4.36
N CYS A 17 17.86 -17.45 -5.42
CA CYS A 17 18.29 -16.80 -6.65
C CYS A 17 17.14 -16.01 -7.29
N CYS A 18 15.95 -16.59 -7.44
CA CYS A 18 14.81 -15.87 -8.02
C CYS A 18 14.38 -14.68 -7.15
N ALA A 19 14.32 -14.83 -5.82
CA ALA A 19 13.99 -13.75 -4.90
C ALA A 19 15.06 -12.64 -4.92
N GLY A 20 16.35 -13.00 -4.97
CA GLY A 20 17.44 -12.04 -5.09
C GLY A 20 17.39 -11.25 -6.39
N VAL A 21 17.10 -11.90 -7.52
CA VAL A 21 16.92 -11.22 -8.82
C VAL A 21 15.70 -10.31 -8.78
N TRP A 22 14.59 -10.73 -8.16
CA TRP A 22 13.40 -9.90 -8.00
C TRP A 22 13.70 -8.60 -7.22
N ILE A 23 14.36 -8.72 -6.07
CA ILE A 23 14.75 -7.57 -5.23
C ILE A 23 15.74 -6.66 -5.99
N ALA A 24 16.70 -7.24 -6.70
CA ALA A 24 17.66 -6.47 -7.49
C ALA A 24 17.00 -5.70 -8.64
N LEU A 25 16.07 -6.33 -9.36
CA LEU A 25 15.30 -5.66 -10.42
C LEU A 25 14.44 -4.52 -9.87
N ASP A 26 13.75 -4.74 -8.76
CA ASP A 26 12.95 -3.72 -8.08
C ASP A 26 13.81 -2.53 -7.61
N SER A 27 15.05 -2.79 -7.18
CA SER A 27 16.00 -1.74 -6.79
C SER A 27 16.52 -0.96 -7.99
N LEU A 28 16.89 -1.64 -9.08
CA LEU A 28 17.37 -1.00 -10.31
C LEU A 28 16.30 -0.14 -10.96
N LEU A 29 15.06 -0.62 -11.04
CA LEU A 29 13.94 0.13 -11.63
C LEU A 29 13.52 1.35 -10.79
N ARG A 30 13.93 1.41 -9.51
CA ARG A 30 13.70 2.57 -8.64
C ARG A 30 14.76 3.65 -8.73
N GLU A 31 15.99 3.30 -9.07
CA GLU A 31 17.07 4.30 -9.23
C GLU A 31 16.81 5.18 -10.47
N ASP A 32 16.11 4.65 -11.48
CA ASP A 32 15.68 5.42 -12.67
C ASP A 32 14.46 6.34 -12.42
N ASP A 33 13.78 6.21 -11.27
CA ASP A 33 12.70 7.13 -10.84
C ASP A 33 13.25 8.38 -10.12
N ASN A 34 14.57 8.61 -10.12
CA ASN A 34 15.14 9.94 -9.90
C ASN A 34 14.89 10.76 -11.19
N PRO A 35 14.03 11.78 -11.16
CA PRO A 35 13.63 12.48 -12.36
C PRO A 35 14.69 13.50 -12.73
N VAL A 36 15.75 13.11 -13.43
CA VAL A 36 16.66 14.10 -14.04
C VAL A 36 16.96 13.84 -15.52
N ASP A 37 17.00 12.61 -16.04
CA ASP A 37 17.59 12.44 -17.40
C ASP A 37 16.76 11.67 -18.46
N GLY A 38 15.47 11.40 -18.22
CA GLY A 38 14.77 10.35 -18.98
C GLY A 38 13.74 10.71 -20.07
N ILE A 39 12.97 11.80 -19.95
CA ILE A 39 11.78 12.00 -20.81
C ILE A 39 11.54 13.49 -21.09
N ALA A 40 12.44 14.11 -21.85
CA ALA A 40 12.24 15.46 -22.40
C ALA A 40 12.08 15.47 -23.93
N ALA A 41 11.85 14.32 -24.57
CA ALA A 41 11.62 14.26 -26.00
C ALA A 41 10.48 13.29 -26.34
N GLU A 42 9.48 13.84 -27.04
CA GLU A 42 8.37 13.15 -27.73
C GLU A 42 7.15 12.71 -26.88
N VAL A 43 6.38 13.69 -26.41
CA VAL A 43 4.90 13.58 -26.42
C VAL A 43 4.32 14.92 -26.87
N ASP A 44 4.35 15.15 -28.17
CA ASP A 44 3.57 16.22 -28.82
C ASP A 44 2.37 15.55 -29.49
N GLY A 45 1.16 15.79 -28.98
CA GLY A 45 -0.08 15.33 -29.63
C GLY A 45 -0.87 14.21 -28.95
N ALA A 46 -1.15 14.32 -27.65
CA ALA A 46 -2.35 13.76 -27.05
C ALA A 46 -2.81 14.72 -25.96
N SER A 47 -4.10 15.05 -25.91
CA SER A 47 -4.70 15.86 -24.85
C SER A 47 -4.57 15.11 -23.52
N SER A 48 -3.41 15.24 -22.87
CA SER A 48 -3.18 14.82 -21.50
C SER A 48 -3.96 15.76 -20.59
N VAL A 49 -4.77 15.18 -19.71
CA VAL A 49 -5.27 15.92 -18.55
C VAL A 49 -4.02 16.30 -17.76
N ALA A 50 -3.74 17.60 -17.65
CA ALA A 50 -2.57 18.06 -16.89
C ALA A 50 -2.71 17.59 -15.43
N VAL A 51 -1.69 16.90 -14.94
CA VAL A 51 -1.65 16.42 -13.56
C VAL A 51 -1.25 17.60 -12.67
N PRO A 52 -2.01 17.91 -11.62
CA PRO A 52 -1.63 18.93 -10.66
C PRO A 52 -0.28 18.61 -10.00
N MET A 53 0.50 19.64 -9.67
CA MET A 53 1.82 19.48 -9.06
C MET A 53 1.74 18.90 -7.64
N GLU A 54 0.65 19.16 -6.90
CA GLU A 54 0.52 18.72 -5.52
C GLU A 54 0.41 17.20 -5.39
N GLY A 55 1.08 16.67 -4.37
CA GLY A 55 1.03 15.25 -4.06
C GLY A 55 -0.28 14.89 -3.35
N PHE A 56 -0.66 13.61 -3.46
CA PHE A 56 -1.78 13.02 -2.72
C PHE A 56 -1.72 13.32 -1.21
N LYS A 57 -0.53 13.24 -0.61
CA LYS A 57 -0.29 13.54 0.81
C LYS A 57 -0.63 15.00 1.13
N ASP A 58 -0.32 15.93 0.25
CA ASP A 58 -0.55 17.36 0.44
C ASP A 58 -2.05 17.67 0.45
N VAL A 59 -2.80 17.12 -0.52
CA VAL A 59 -4.27 17.30 -0.59
C VAL A 59 -4.96 16.73 0.63
N LEU A 60 -4.57 15.53 1.07
CA LEU A 60 -5.12 14.91 2.28
C LEU A 60 -4.85 15.77 3.51
N MET A 61 -3.61 16.20 3.68
CA MET A 61 -3.21 17.01 4.82
C MET A 61 -4.02 18.31 4.84
N GLY A 62 -4.09 19.03 3.72
CA GLY A 62 -4.84 20.28 3.61
C GLY A 62 -6.34 20.12 3.90
N LYS A 63 -6.99 19.11 3.32
CA LYS A 63 -8.42 18.84 3.57
C LYS A 63 -8.70 18.49 5.04
N LEU A 64 -7.88 17.63 5.65
CA LEU A 64 -8.01 17.25 7.06
C LEU A 64 -7.82 18.46 7.97
N LEU A 65 -6.78 19.25 7.66
CA LEU A 65 -6.46 20.47 8.34
C LEU A 65 -7.64 21.46 8.29
N LEU A 66 -8.17 21.78 7.11
CA LEU A 66 -9.32 22.68 6.98
C LEU A 66 -10.58 22.15 7.68
N THR A 67 -10.74 20.83 7.76
CA THR A 67 -11.84 20.23 8.53
C THR A 67 -11.75 20.62 10.01
N LEU A 68 -10.56 20.52 10.60
CA LEU A 68 -10.36 20.87 12.01
C LEU A 68 -10.64 22.35 12.27
N VAL A 69 -10.26 23.24 11.34
CA VAL A 69 -10.53 24.67 11.43
C VAL A 69 -12.02 24.98 11.33
N SER A 70 -12.73 24.35 10.39
CA SER A 70 -14.18 24.56 10.23
C SER A 70 -15.00 24.07 11.44
N LEU A 71 -14.47 23.15 12.23
CA LEU A 71 -15.08 22.67 13.49
C LEU A 71 -14.72 23.55 14.71
N ASP A 72 -13.71 24.42 14.62
CA ASP A 72 -13.32 25.32 15.71
C ASP A 72 -14.21 26.57 15.75
N THR A 73 -15.26 26.49 16.55
CA THR A 73 -16.19 27.62 16.81
C THR A 73 -15.66 28.65 17.81
N THR A 74 -14.50 28.39 18.44
CA THR A 74 -13.98 29.20 19.56
C THR A 74 -12.75 30.04 19.20
N GLY A 75 -12.15 29.81 18.04
CA GLY A 75 -10.95 30.50 17.55
C GLY A 75 -9.65 30.12 18.28
N GLN A 76 -9.71 29.26 19.30
CA GLN A 76 -8.53 28.78 20.05
C GLN A 76 -7.68 27.79 19.23
N GLY A 77 -8.28 27.12 18.26
CA GLY A 77 -7.67 26.13 17.38
C GLY A 77 -6.75 26.71 16.31
N ARG A 78 -6.79 28.02 16.01
CA ARG A 78 -5.89 28.65 15.01
C ARG A 78 -4.41 28.46 15.33
N SER A 79 -4.03 28.55 16.60
CA SER A 79 -2.64 28.35 17.04
C SER A 79 -2.19 26.89 16.90
N ALA A 80 -3.04 25.95 17.32
CA ALA A 80 -2.81 24.51 17.15
C ALA A 80 -2.76 24.11 15.67
N PHE A 81 -3.55 24.81 14.84
CA PHE A 81 -3.59 24.60 13.41
C PHE A 81 -2.33 25.08 12.70
N ARG A 82 -1.85 26.29 13.04
CA ARG A 82 -0.57 26.81 12.58
C ARG A 82 0.58 25.85 12.90
N ALA A 83 0.59 25.30 14.11
CA ALA A 83 1.60 24.32 14.52
C ALA A 83 1.57 23.03 13.67
N GLN A 84 0.44 22.66 13.07
CA GLN A 84 0.36 21.51 12.16
C GLN A 84 0.77 21.84 10.72
N ILE A 85 0.80 23.12 10.31
CA ILE A 85 1.31 23.54 9.00
C ILE A 85 2.84 23.65 9.03
N GLU A 86 3.43 24.01 10.16
CA GLU A 86 4.88 24.24 10.31
C GLU A 86 5.77 23.13 9.71
N PRO A 87 5.47 21.82 9.89
CA PRO A 87 6.23 20.75 9.23
C PRO A 87 6.19 20.79 7.70
N LEU A 88 5.11 21.30 7.10
CA LEU A 88 4.97 21.46 5.63
C LEU A 88 5.84 22.60 5.09
N LEU A 89 6.28 23.53 5.94
CA LEU A 89 7.11 24.68 5.56
C LEU A 89 8.62 24.36 5.62
N LEU A 90 8.99 23.21 6.17
CA LEU A 90 10.39 22.77 6.23
C LEU A 90 10.93 22.51 4.82
N SER A 91 12.18 22.91 4.57
CA SER A 91 12.81 22.70 3.27
C SER A 91 12.89 21.22 2.87
N SER A 92 12.91 20.31 3.84
CA SER A 92 12.90 18.86 3.62
C SER A 92 11.59 18.32 3.04
N ALA A 93 10.48 19.08 3.14
CA ALA A 93 9.18 18.65 2.63
C ALA A 93 9.04 18.80 1.09
N GLY A 94 9.96 19.55 0.45
CA GLY A 94 9.92 19.83 -1.00
C GLY A 94 9.17 21.12 -1.34
N ALA A 95 9.49 21.71 -2.50
CA ALA A 95 9.00 23.04 -2.89
C ALA A 95 7.47 23.09 -3.07
N VAL A 96 6.87 22.05 -3.65
CA VAL A 96 5.42 21.96 -3.85
C VAL A 96 4.67 21.87 -2.51
N THR A 97 5.10 20.99 -1.60
CA THR A 97 4.51 20.88 -0.26
C THR A 97 4.65 22.18 0.53
N ASN A 98 5.78 22.89 0.39
CA ASN A 98 5.96 24.21 1.00
C ASN A 98 4.93 25.23 0.46
N LEU A 99 4.66 25.23 -0.85
CA LEU A 99 3.65 26.11 -1.47
C LEU A 99 2.23 25.77 -0.97
N CYS A 100 1.89 24.49 -0.87
CA CYS A 100 0.63 24.03 -0.26
C CYS A 100 0.48 24.54 1.19
N GLY A 101 1.57 24.47 1.98
CA GLY A 101 1.62 25.01 3.33
C GLY A 101 1.36 26.52 3.38
N ALA A 102 1.94 27.29 2.46
CA ALA A 102 1.72 28.74 2.37
C ALA A 102 0.26 29.09 2.04
N ILE A 103 -0.39 28.33 1.14
CA ILE A 103 -1.82 28.51 0.83
C ILE A 103 -2.69 28.27 2.07
N LEU A 104 -2.36 27.25 2.89
CA LEU A 104 -3.07 27.01 4.15
C LEU A 104 -2.87 28.14 5.16
N LEU A 105 -1.67 28.74 5.23
CA LEU A 105 -1.40 29.91 6.07
C LEU A 105 -2.23 31.12 5.63
N ALA A 106 -2.27 31.39 4.32
CA ALA A 106 -3.09 32.45 3.77
C ALA A 106 -4.56 32.28 4.14
N ARG A 107 -5.07 31.04 4.03
CA ARG A 107 -6.45 30.69 4.41
C ARG A 107 -6.78 30.95 5.89
N LEU A 108 -5.78 30.96 6.77
CA LEU A 108 -5.95 31.30 8.19
C LEU A 108 -5.92 32.78 8.50
N GLY A 109 -5.61 33.61 7.52
CA GLY A 109 -5.30 35.03 7.71
C GLY A 109 -3.87 35.30 8.16
N GLU A 110 -2.93 34.36 7.98
CA GLU A 110 -1.49 34.56 8.24
C GLU A 110 -0.77 35.03 6.96
N ALA A 111 -1.30 36.08 6.32
CA ALA A 111 -0.88 36.55 5.00
C ALA A 111 0.61 36.91 4.95
N ASP A 112 1.14 37.65 5.94
CA ASP A 112 2.55 38.06 5.99
C ASP A 112 3.51 36.86 5.96
N LEU A 113 3.19 35.81 6.72
CA LEU A 113 4.00 34.58 6.76
C LEU A 113 3.86 33.78 5.47
N ALA A 114 2.65 33.73 4.91
CA ALA A 114 2.41 33.08 3.63
C ALA A 114 3.21 33.75 2.50
N LEU A 115 3.15 35.08 2.37
CA LEU A 115 3.91 35.87 1.39
C LEU A 115 5.42 35.68 1.56
N THR A 116 5.93 35.77 2.79
CA THR A 116 7.35 35.53 3.08
C THR A 116 7.78 34.13 2.61
N THR A 117 6.92 33.13 2.86
CA THR A 117 7.17 31.75 2.43
C THR A 117 7.20 31.65 0.91
N VAL A 118 6.16 32.13 0.21
CA VAL A 118 6.05 32.05 -1.25
C VAL A 118 7.19 32.78 -1.93
N GLY A 119 7.53 34.00 -1.52
CA GLY A 119 8.66 34.75 -2.06
C GLY A 119 10.00 34.01 -1.89
N SER A 120 10.21 33.37 -0.73
CA SER A 120 11.40 32.53 -0.51
C SER A 120 11.44 31.30 -1.41
N LEU A 121 10.28 30.70 -1.72
CA LEU A 121 10.17 29.55 -2.61
C LEU A 121 10.45 29.93 -4.06
N ILE A 122 9.90 31.06 -4.51
CA ILE A 122 10.15 31.60 -5.86
C ILE A 122 11.65 31.84 -6.04
N ALA A 123 12.30 32.51 -5.08
CA ALA A 123 13.75 32.75 -5.15
C ALA A 123 14.54 31.43 -5.21
N ARG A 124 14.23 30.48 -4.32
CA ARG A 124 14.94 29.19 -4.21
C ARG A 124 14.81 28.35 -5.49
N VAL A 125 13.61 28.25 -6.07
CA VAL A 125 13.37 27.48 -7.30
C VAL A 125 13.87 28.20 -8.54
N THR A 126 13.94 29.53 -8.52
CA THR A 126 14.56 30.29 -9.62
C THR A 126 16.08 30.10 -9.65
N GLU A 127 16.73 29.99 -8.48
CA GLU A 127 18.16 29.68 -8.36
C GLU A 127 18.49 28.23 -8.73
N ASP A 128 17.60 27.28 -8.38
CA ASP A 128 17.73 25.86 -8.68
C ASP A 128 16.40 25.30 -9.23
N PRO A 129 16.20 25.33 -10.57
CA PRO A 129 14.96 24.90 -11.22
C PRO A 129 14.62 23.42 -11.01
N ASP A 130 15.60 22.58 -10.69
CA ASP A 130 15.39 21.13 -10.50
C ASP A 130 14.63 20.81 -9.20
N LEU A 131 14.43 21.81 -8.33
CA LEU A 131 13.70 21.65 -7.07
C LEU A 131 12.18 21.55 -7.22
N ALA A 132 11.63 21.89 -8.39
CA ALA A 132 10.18 21.87 -8.61
C ALA A 132 9.79 21.59 -10.07
N PRO A 133 8.55 21.11 -10.32
CA PRO A 133 8.06 20.89 -11.68
C PRO A 133 7.95 22.17 -12.51
N ALA A 134 7.93 22.01 -13.84
CA ALA A 134 7.67 23.11 -14.77
C ALA A 134 6.32 23.79 -14.46
N GLY A 135 6.28 25.13 -14.52
CA GLY A 135 5.09 25.91 -14.16
C GLY A 135 4.95 26.20 -12.66
N PHE A 136 5.86 25.70 -11.80
CA PHE A 136 5.85 26.00 -10.37
C PHE A 136 5.98 27.49 -10.09
N VAL A 137 6.99 28.16 -10.66
CA VAL A 137 7.26 29.59 -10.41
C VAL A 137 6.09 30.48 -10.84
N GLU A 138 5.47 30.18 -11.98
CA GLU A 138 4.27 30.87 -12.46
C GLU A 138 3.11 30.69 -11.48
N SER A 139 2.85 29.46 -11.05
CA SER A 139 1.77 29.16 -10.11
C SER A 139 2.01 29.79 -8.73
N ALA A 140 3.27 29.78 -8.26
CA ALA A 140 3.66 30.41 -7.00
C ALA A 140 3.50 31.94 -7.06
N ALA A 141 3.85 32.58 -8.19
CA ALA A 141 3.65 34.02 -8.38
C ALA A 141 2.16 34.39 -8.41
N LEU A 142 1.31 33.56 -9.04
CA LEU A 142 -0.15 33.73 -8.98
C LEU A 142 -0.70 33.57 -7.57
N VAL A 143 -0.17 32.62 -6.78
CA VAL A 143 -0.51 32.46 -5.36
C VAL A 143 -0.06 33.68 -4.54
N GLU A 144 1.15 34.20 -4.76
CA GLU A 144 1.66 35.41 -4.10
C GLU A 144 0.75 36.61 -4.39
N GLN A 145 0.42 36.82 -5.66
CA GLN A 145 -0.52 37.85 -6.10
C GLN A 145 -1.87 37.67 -5.38
N ALA A 146 -2.38 36.43 -5.32
CA ALA A 146 -3.66 36.16 -4.70
C ALA A 146 -3.68 36.53 -3.20
N ILE A 147 -2.60 36.22 -2.49
CA ILE A 147 -2.47 36.52 -1.05
C ILE A 147 -2.34 38.03 -0.82
N GLN A 148 -1.53 38.70 -1.64
CA GLN A 148 -1.26 40.14 -1.53
C GLN A 148 -2.55 40.95 -1.70
N GLU A 149 -3.39 40.58 -2.67
CA GLU A 149 -4.64 41.29 -2.95
C GLU A 149 -5.70 41.08 -1.86
N VAL A 150 -5.77 39.89 -1.26
CA VAL A 150 -6.61 39.63 -0.07
C VAL A 150 -6.20 40.50 1.11
N GLN A 151 -4.90 40.78 1.24
CA GLN A 151 -4.36 41.62 2.30
C GLN A 151 -4.62 43.12 2.04
N ASP A 152 -4.53 43.56 0.78
CA ASP A 152 -4.60 44.97 0.38
C ASP A 152 -6.03 45.51 0.16
N ARG A 153 -7.04 44.65 -0.02
CA ARG A 153 -8.45 45.05 -0.21
C ARG A 153 -9.39 44.30 0.73
N ASP A 154 -10.40 45.03 1.24
CA ASP A 154 -11.52 44.55 2.06
C ASP A 154 -12.48 43.59 1.28
N GLY A 155 -11.94 42.52 0.67
CA GLY A 155 -12.68 41.31 0.32
C GLY A 155 -13.21 41.11 -1.12
N ALA A 156 -12.57 41.63 -2.17
CA ALA A 156 -12.90 41.21 -3.54
C ALA A 156 -11.70 41.26 -4.49
N MET A 157 -11.41 40.12 -5.10
CA MET A 157 -10.45 39.91 -6.19
C MET A 157 -11.19 39.81 -7.53
N ASP A 158 -10.46 40.00 -8.64
CA ASP A 158 -10.85 39.60 -9.99
C ASP A 158 -9.61 38.92 -10.63
N LEU A 159 -9.23 37.73 -10.13
CA LEU A 159 -8.29 36.85 -10.86
C LEU A 159 -8.98 36.60 -12.18
N THR A 160 -8.26 36.72 -13.29
CA THR A 160 -8.91 36.43 -14.56
C THR A 160 -9.29 34.94 -14.59
N ASP A 161 -10.38 34.60 -15.28
CA ASP A 161 -10.79 33.19 -15.50
C ASP A 161 -9.61 32.31 -15.98
N GLU A 162 -8.67 32.90 -16.71
CA GLU A 162 -7.46 32.25 -17.20
C GLU A 162 -6.44 31.95 -16.09
N GLN A 163 -6.26 32.87 -15.13
CA GLN A 163 -5.41 32.65 -13.97
C GLN A 163 -6.01 31.61 -13.00
N GLU A 164 -7.32 31.65 -12.77
CA GLU A 164 -8.01 30.62 -11.97
C GLU A 164 -7.91 29.24 -12.62
N GLN A 165 -8.11 29.15 -13.93
CA GLN A 165 -7.93 27.90 -14.67
C GLN A 165 -6.48 27.41 -14.59
N THR A 166 -5.51 28.30 -14.61
CA THR A 166 -4.09 27.95 -14.47
C THR A 166 -3.78 27.40 -13.08
N LEU A 167 -4.27 28.06 -12.03
CA LEU A 167 -4.15 27.58 -10.65
C LEU A 167 -4.87 26.24 -10.44
N ALA A 168 -6.10 26.09 -10.93
CA ALA A 168 -6.84 24.84 -10.84
C ALA A 168 -6.19 23.70 -11.65
N LYS A 169 -5.55 24.01 -12.76
CA LYS A 169 -4.82 23.04 -13.58
C LYS A 169 -3.51 22.59 -12.93
N ASN A 170 -2.75 23.53 -12.39
CA ASN A 170 -1.40 23.28 -11.88
C ASN A 170 -1.37 22.92 -10.39
N LEU A 171 -2.34 23.38 -9.60
CA LEU A 171 -2.43 23.19 -8.15
C LEU A 171 -3.74 22.53 -7.71
N GLY A 172 -4.55 22.04 -8.66
CA GLY A 172 -5.75 21.23 -8.40
C GLY A 172 -6.64 21.78 -7.30
N TRP A 173 -6.72 21.05 -6.19
CA TRP A 173 -7.57 21.44 -5.05
C TRP A 173 -7.04 22.69 -4.32
N TYR A 174 -5.72 22.85 -4.23
CA TYR A 174 -5.10 24.04 -3.62
C TYR A 174 -5.29 25.29 -4.48
N GLY A 175 -5.31 25.14 -5.81
CA GLY A 175 -5.63 26.21 -6.75
C GLY A 175 -7.05 26.75 -6.55
N GLN A 176 -8.02 25.84 -6.41
CA GLN A 176 -9.40 26.22 -6.08
C GLN A 176 -9.52 26.83 -4.68
N LEU A 177 -8.74 26.34 -3.70
CA LEU A 177 -8.74 26.85 -2.34
C LEU A 177 -8.20 28.29 -2.26
N ILE A 178 -7.12 28.61 -2.97
CA ILE A 178 -6.58 29.97 -2.95
C ILE A 178 -7.52 30.95 -3.68
N ALA A 179 -8.12 30.52 -4.80
CA ALA A 179 -9.16 31.29 -5.48
C ALA A 179 -10.35 31.58 -4.55
N SER A 180 -10.86 30.57 -3.83
CA SER A 180 -11.96 30.74 -2.87
C SER A 180 -11.61 31.58 -1.64
N THR A 181 -10.31 31.74 -1.37
CA THR A 181 -9.81 32.63 -0.31
C THR A 181 -9.83 34.08 -0.75
N ALA A 182 -9.66 34.32 -2.04
CA ALA A 182 -9.69 35.64 -2.62
C ALA A 182 -11.10 36.14 -2.95
N GLU A 183 -11.95 35.28 -3.47
CA GLU A 183 -13.38 35.53 -3.64
C GLU A 183 -14.18 34.38 -3.02
N THR A 184 -15.04 34.69 -2.05
CA THR A 184 -15.76 33.64 -1.31
C THR A 184 -16.82 32.97 -2.19
N ASP A 185 -16.53 31.82 -2.79
CA ASP A 185 -17.53 31.00 -3.48
C ASP A 185 -18.36 30.16 -2.48
N PRO A 186 -19.64 30.49 -2.23
CA PRO A 186 -20.47 29.76 -1.28
C PRO A 186 -20.70 28.29 -1.68
N ALA A 187 -20.65 27.98 -2.98
CA ALA A 187 -20.81 26.62 -3.48
C ALA A 187 -19.59 25.78 -3.11
N PHE A 188 -18.38 26.27 -3.40
CA PHE A 188 -17.12 25.66 -2.98
C PHE A 188 -17.02 25.52 -1.46
N GLU A 189 -17.35 26.57 -0.68
CA GLU A 189 -17.31 26.50 0.80
C GLU A 189 -18.27 25.44 1.36
N SER A 190 -19.47 25.33 0.79
CA SER A 190 -20.43 24.28 1.20
C SER A 190 -19.96 22.87 0.80
N ALA A 191 -19.29 22.74 -0.35
CA ALA A 191 -18.71 21.48 -0.81
C ALA A 191 -17.50 21.08 0.02
N LEU A 192 -16.63 22.04 0.36
CA LEU A 192 -15.48 21.91 1.23
C LEU A 192 -15.93 21.41 2.61
N GLY A 193 -16.92 22.07 3.23
CA GLY A 193 -17.46 21.66 4.53
C GLY A 193 -18.08 20.26 4.53
N ARG A 194 -18.82 19.88 3.48
CA ARG A 194 -19.39 18.52 3.34
C ARG A 194 -18.31 17.45 3.14
N SER A 195 -17.32 17.73 2.29
CA SER A 195 -16.19 16.82 2.01
C SER A 195 -15.33 16.63 3.27
N ALA A 196 -14.97 17.73 3.92
CA ALA A 196 -14.26 17.77 5.19
C ALA A 196 -14.94 16.94 6.28
N LEU A 197 -16.21 17.24 6.56
CA LEU A 197 -17.00 16.50 7.55
C LEU A 197 -17.12 15.01 7.19
N GLY A 198 -17.32 14.70 5.91
CA GLY A 198 -17.37 13.32 5.42
C GLY A 198 -16.07 12.56 5.65
N ILE A 199 -14.92 13.19 5.35
CA ILE A 199 -13.58 12.64 5.60
C ILE A 199 -13.38 12.42 7.11
N PHE A 200 -13.65 13.43 7.93
CA PHE A 200 -13.48 13.32 9.39
C PHE A 200 -14.36 12.23 10.01
N ILE A 201 -15.65 12.18 9.66
CA ILE A 201 -16.56 11.12 10.11
C ILE A 201 -16.03 9.75 9.65
N SER A 202 -15.55 9.63 8.41
CA SER A 202 -15.00 8.38 7.88
C SER A 202 -13.77 7.93 8.66
N PHE A 203 -12.83 8.83 8.97
CA PHE A 203 -11.68 8.54 9.80
C PHE A 203 -12.06 8.17 11.23
N LEU A 204 -13.02 8.88 11.83
CA LEU A 204 -13.50 8.59 13.19
C LEU A 204 -14.17 7.21 13.26
N VAL A 205 -15.05 6.90 12.31
CA VAL A 205 -15.69 5.59 12.20
C VAL A 205 -14.64 4.50 11.99
N PHE A 206 -13.68 4.72 11.09
CA PHE A 206 -12.58 3.79 10.86
C PHE A 206 -11.76 3.55 12.13
N ALA A 207 -11.36 4.61 12.84
CA ALA A 207 -10.60 4.52 14.08
C ALA A 207 -11.37 3.76 15.17
N CYS A 208 -12.67 4.01 15.32
CA CYS A 208 -13.53 3.27 16.25
C CYS A 208 -13.63 1.79 15.88
N VAL A 209 -13.87 1.47 14.60
CA VAL A 209 -13.98 0.08 14.12
C VAL A 209 -12.65 -0.65 14.28
N ALA A 210 -11.54 -0.04 13.88
CA ALA A 210 -10.20 -0.58 14.02
C ALA A 210 -9.83 -0.76 15.50
N GLY A 211 -10.19 0.18 16.36
CA GLY A 211 -10.00 0.10 17.81
C GLY A 211 -10.76 -1.07 18.44
N ILE A 212 -12.05 -1.22 18.13
CA ILE A 212 -12.87 -2.34 18.61
C ILE A 212 -12.32 -3.68 18.08
N ALA A 213 -11.96 -3.74 16.79
CA ALA A 213 -11.38 -4.93 16.18
C ALA A 213 -10.02 -5.28 16.80
N GLY A 214 -9.19 -4.28 17.12
CA GLY A 214 -7.90 -4.45 17.79
C GLY A 214 -8.03 -4.96 19.22
N ILE A 215 -8.94 -4.39 20.01
CA ILE A 215 -9.24 -4.89 21.37
C ILE A 215 -9.77 -6.33 21.31
N SER A 216 -10.70 -6.60 20.40
CA SER A 216 -11.22 -7.95 20.17
C SER A 216 -10.11 -8.92 19.75
N GLY A 217 -9.16 -8.44 18.93
CA GLY A 217 -7.96 -9.15 18.54
C GLY A 217 -7.06 -9.50 19.72
N CYS A 218 -6.79 -8.56 20.62
CA CYS A 218 -6.04 -8.80 21.86
C CYS A 218 -6.70 -9.88 22.73
N ILE A 219 -8.01 -9.77 22.94
CA ILE A 219 -8.78 -10.77 23.69
C ILE A 219 -8.64 -12.15 23.03
N TRP A 220 -8.77 -12.21 21.69
CA TRP A 220 -8.64 -13.46 20.96
C TRP A 220 -7.23 -14.05 21.03
N LEU A 221 -6.17 -13.23 21.00
CA LEU A 221 -4.80 -13.68 21.18
C LEU A 221 -4.58 -14.28 22.57
N VAL A 222 -5.15 -13.70 23.62
CA VAL A 222 -5.13 -14.26 24.98
C VAL A 222 -5.85 -15.61 25.00
N VAL A 223 -7.04 -15.72 24.40
CA VAL A 223 -7.78 -16.98 24.30
C VAL A 223 -6.95 -18.05 23.56
N LEU A 224 -6.32 -17.68 22.44
CA LEU A 224 -5.44 -18.58 21.69
C LEU A 224 -4.24 -19.02 22.52
N ALA A 225 -3.60 -18.11 23.25
CA ALA A 225 -2.47 -18.40 24.13
C ALA A 225 -2.86 -19.37 25.26
N ILE A 226 -3.99 -19.15 25.92
CA ILE A 226 -4.52 -20.05 26.96
C ILE A 226 -4.79 -21.44 26.38
N ARG A 227 -5.49 -21.51 25.24
CA ARG A 227 -5.79 -22.79 24.59
C ARG A 227 -4.56 -23.51 24.06
N TRP A 228 -3.55 -22.76 23.63
CA TRP A 228 -2.25 -23.29 23.24
C TRP A 228 -1.54 -23.92 24.44
N ALA A 229 -1.45 -23.18 25.56
CA ALA A 229 -0.83 -23.65 26.80
C ALA A 229 -1.53 -24.90 27.38
N GLN A 230 -2.86 -24.96 27.26
CA GLN A 230 -3.67 -26.11 27.67
C GLN A 230 -3.68 -27.27 26.65
N ASN A 231 -3.02 -27.10 25.49
CA ASN A 231 -3.04 -28.05 24.37
C ASN A 231 -4.46 -28.41 23.87
N THR A 232 -5.43 -27.51 24.04
CA THR A 232 -6.83 -27.67 23.57
C THR A 232 -7.06 -27.00 22.21
N LEU A 233 -6.04 -26.33 21.68
CA LEU A 233 -6.08 -25.70 20.37
C LEU A 233 -5.86 -26.75 19.28
N ALA A 234 -6.76 -26.75 18.28
CA ALA A 234 -6.68 -27.65 17.14
C ALA A 234 -5.31 -27.59 16.47
N ASN A 235 -4.78 -28.74 16.05
CA ASN A 235 -3.50 -28.85 15.35
C ASN A 235 -3.70 -29.56 13.99
N PRO A 236 -4.36 -28.90 13.02
CA PRO A 236 -4.63 -29.48 11.70
C PRO A 236 -3.36 -29.79 10.90
N LEU A 237 -2.21 -29.21 11.27
CA LEU A 237 -0.91 -29.42 10.60
C LEU A 237 0.01 -30.38 11.37
N ALA A 238 -0.54 -31.18 12.29
CA ALA A 238 0.24 -32.11 13.11
C ALA A 238 1.01 -33.16 12.29
N GLU A 239 0.43 -33.61 11.18
CA GLU A 239 1.02 -34.61 10.30
C GLU A 239 1.79 -33.95 9.15
N PRO A 240 2.91 -34.54 8.69
CA PRO A 240 3.60 -34.11 7.48
C PRO A 240 2.67 -34.08 6.25
N SER A 241 2.86 -33.13 5.33
CA SER A 241 2.13 -33.18 4.07
C SER A 241 2.61 -34.33 3.19
N GLN A 242 1.68 -34.91 2.42
CA GLN A 242 2.06 -35.90 1.41
C GLN A 242 2.87 -35.26 0.28
N SER A 243 2.58 -33.99 -0.01
CA SER A 243 3.28 -33.18 -1.01
C SER A 243 4.62 -32.61 -0.51
N GLY A 244 5.08 -32.93 0.70
CA GLY A 244 6.17 -32.22 1.39
C GLY A 244 7.48 -32.11 0.60
N SER A 245 7.89 -33.18 -0.10
CA SER A 245 9.09 -33.15 -0.95
C SER A 245 8.96 -32.29 -2.21
N SER A 246 7.73 -31.96 -2.60
CA SER A 246 7.41 -31.18 -3.79
C SER A 246 7.15 -29.70 -3.48
N LEU A 247 6.74 -29.35 -2.26
CA LEU A 247 6.45 -27.96 -1.85
C LEU A 247 7.58 -26.95 -2.18
N PRO A 248 8.88 -27.20 -1.88
CA PRO A 248 9.92 -26.24 -2.23
C PRO A 248 10.11 -26.10 -3.74
N TRP A 249 9.81 -27.13 -4.54
CA TRP A 249 9.81 -27.04 -6.00
C TRP A 249 8.61 -26.29 -6.56
N ILE A 250 7.44 -26.40 -5.91
CA ILE A 250 6.28 -25.55 -6.23
C ILE A 250 6.67 -24.08 -6.06
N LEU A 251 7.30 -23.76 -4.93
CA LEU A 251 7.74 -22.39 -4.64
C LEU A 251 8.80 -21.89 -5.62
N ALA A 252 9.82 -22.71 -5.93
CA ALA A 252 10.87 -22.36 -6.88
C ALA A 252 10.31 -22.08 -8.29
N VAL A 253 9.43 -22.94 -8.79
CA VAL A 253 8.80 -22.76 -10.11
C VAL A 253 7.85 -21.57 -10.10
N TRP A 254 7.10 -21.36 -9.02
CA TRP A 254 6.23 -20.19 -8.88
C TRP A 254 7.05 -18.89 -8.98
N PHE A 255 8.13 -18.74 -8.20
CA PHE A 255 9.00 -17.56 -8.29
C PHE A 255 9.61 -17.38 -9.68
N GLY A 256 10.10 -18.45 -10.29
CA GLY A 256 10.67 -18.39 -11.64
C GLY A 256 9.65 -17.94 -12.69
N LEU A 257 8.43 -18.48 -12.65
CA LEU A 257 7.36 -18.07 -13.57
C LEU A 257 6.87 -16.65 -13.30
N SER A 258 6.74 -16.24 -12.03
CA SER A 258 6.37 -14.86 -11.66
C SER A 258 7.41 -13.86 -12.16
N LEU A 259 8.70 -14.17 -12.02
CA LEU A 259 9.78 -13.34 -12.54
C LEU A 259 9.74 -13.25 -14.07
N LEU A 260 9.55 -14.38 -14.76
CA LEU A 260 9.40 -14.39 -16.23
C LEU A 260 8.18 -13.61 -16.70
N SER A 261 7.05 -13.69 -15.97
CA SER A 261 5.86 -12.90 -16.26
C SER A 261 6.11 -11.41 -16.07
N ALA A 262 6.76 -11.00 -14.97
CA ALA A 262 7.09 -9.60 -14.71
C ALA A 262 8.01 -9.01 -15.80
N VAL A 263 9.09 -9.73 -16.14
CA VAL A 263 10.01 -9.31 -17.23
C VAL A 263 9.29 -9.27 -18.58
N GLY A 264 8.45 -10.26 -18.87
CA GLY A 264 7.65 -10.31 -20.09
C GLY A 264 6.69 -9.13 -20.22
N VAL A 265 6.01 -8.75 -19.12
CA VAL A 265 5.14 -7.56 -19.08
C VAL A 265 5.95 -6.29 -19.27
N ALA A 266 7.08 -6.14 -18.59
CA ALA A 266 7.93 -4.96 -18.73
C ALA A 266 8.41 -4.75 -20.19
N ILE A 267 8.91 -5.81 -20.83
CA ILE A 267 9.35 -5.78 -22.24
C ILE A 267 8.20 -5.50 -23.20
N PHE A 268 7.01 -6.03 -22.91
CA PHE A 268 5.83 -5.80 -23.75
C PHE A 268 5.34 -4.35 -23.61
N ALA A 269 5.20 -3.87 -22.38
CA ALA A 269 4.78 -2.51 -22.07
C ALA A 269 5.71 -1.48 -22.72
N SER A 270 7.03 -1.71 -22.70
CA SER A 270 8.02 -0.83 -23.32
C SER A 270 7.95 -0.77 -24.86
N ARG A 271 7.09 -1.58 -25.50
CA ARG A 271 6.97 -1.69 -26.97
C ARG A 271 5.56 -1.42 -27.47
N SER A 272 4.60 -1.20 -26.58
CA SER A 272 3.19 -1.10 -26.95
C SER A 272 2.57 0.18 -26.41
N ASP A 273 2.34 1.16 -27.29
CA ASP A 273 1.58 2.38 -26.97
C ASP A 273 0.06 2.13 -26.82
N ARG A 274 -0.38 0.85 -26.86
CA ARG A 274 -1.77 0.45 -27.18
C ARG A 274 -2.49 -0.38 -26.13
N LEU A 275 -1.91 -0.59 -24.96
CA LEU A 275 -2.67 -1.21 -23.86
C LEU A 275 -3.48 -0.13 -23.15
N SER A 276 -4.79 -0.11 -23.37
CA SER A 276 -5.70 0.65 -22.51
C SER A 276 -5.61 0.12 -21.06
N GLY A 277 -5.72 1.01 -20.07
CA GLY A 277 -5.50 0.69 -18.65
C GLY A 277 -6.26 -0.55 -18.17
N GLY A 278 -7.56 -0.65 -18.49
CA GLY A 278 -8.37 -1.81 -18.12
C GLY A 278 -7.92 -3.15 -18.73
N LEU A 279 -7.41 -3.16 -19.97
CA LEU A 279 -6.87 -4.39 -20.58
C LEU A 279 -5.55 -4.80 -19.91
N ALA A 280 -4.70 -3.85 -19.58
CA ALA A 280 -3.46 -4.11 -18.84
C ALA A 280 -3.75 -4.74 -17.47
N LEU A 281 -4.76 -4.23 -16.73
CA LEU A 281 -5.19 -4.79 -15.45
C LEU A 281 -5.71 -6.24 -15.59
N ILE A 282 -6.50 -6.53 -16.63
CA ILE A 282 -6.98 -7.90 -16.88
C ILE A 282 -5.81 -8.84 -17.17
N VAL A 283 -4.86 -8.44 -18.01
CA VAL A 283 -3.66 -9.22 -18.30
C VAL A 283 -2.85 -9.46 -17.02
N GLN A 284 -2.69 -8.44 -16.17
CA GLN A 284 -1.99 -8.56 -14.89
C GLN A 284 -2.68 -9.56 -13.94
N VAL A 285 -4.02 -9.52 -13.83
CA VAL A 285 -4.79 -10.51 -13.05
C VAL A 285 -4.52 -11.92 -13.58
N VAL A 286 -4.62 -12.13 -14.89
CA VAL A 286 -4.40 -13.46 -15.51
C VAL A 286 -2.98 -13.97 -15.25
N LEU A 287 -1.98 -13.11 -15.47
CA LEU A 287 -0.57 -13.47 -15.28
C LEU A 287 -0.23 -13.76 -13.82
N MET A 288 -0.91 -13.15 -12.85
CA MET A 288 -0.70 -13.44 -11.43
C MET A 288 -1.15 -14.86 -11.05
N PHE A 289 -2.21 -15.39 -11.67
CA PHE A 289 -2.66 -16.77 -11.43
C PHE A 289 -1.83 -17.81 -12.18
N ALA A 290 -1.25 -17.46 -13.33
CA ALA A 290 -0.56 -18.42 -14.20
C ALA A 290 0.56 -19.23 -13.49
N PRO A 291 1.42 -18.63 -12.65
CA PRO A 291 2.42 -19.37 -11.87
C PRO A 291 1.87 -20.45 -10.93
N LEU A 292 0.58 -20.41 -10.55
CA LEU A 292 -0.05 -21.46 -9.74
C LEU A 292 -0.14 -22.82 -10.44
N VAL A 293 0.14 -22.89 -11.75
CA VAL A 293 0.34 -24.17 -12.46
C VAL A 293 1.41 -25.04 -11.79
N ALA A 294 2.34 -24.44 -11.04
CA ALA A 294 3.32 -25.13 -10.21
C ALA A 294 2.69 -26.10 -9.19
N LEU A 295 1.45 -25.86 -8.74
CA LEU A 295 0.71 -26.78 -7.87
C LEU A 295 0.46 -28.16 -8.50
N THR A 296 0.63 -28.31 -9.82
CA THR A 296 0.49 -29.59 -10.51
C THR A 296 1.74 -30.48 -10.41
N ILE A 297 2.87 -29.96 -9.91
CA ILE A 297 4.14 -30.71 -9.77
C ILE A 297 3.97 -32.03 -8.98
N PRO A 298 3.26 -32.08 -7.84
CA PRO A 298 3.05 -33.33 -7.10
C PRO A 298 2.22 -34.37 -7.86
N LEU A 299 1.41 -33.95 -8.84
CA LEU A 299 0.59 -34.87 -9.67
C LEU A 299 1.46 -35.69 -10.64
N ARG A 300 2.57 -35.10 -11.10
CA ARG A 300 3.44 -35.68 -12.13
C ARG A 300 4.62 -36.47 -11.54
N ARG A 301 4.97 -36.25 -10.27
CA ARG A 301 6.13 -36.89 -9.64
C ARG A 301 5.81 -38.32 -9.16
N SER A 302 5.93 -39.26 -10.10
CA SER A 302 6.15 -40.70 -9.88
C SER A 302 7.64 -41.08 -10.06
N ALA A 303 8.57 -40.13 -9.94
CA ALA A 303 9.97 -40.32 -10.35
C ALA A 303 10.87 -41.05 -9.33
N ALA A 304 10.31 -41.63 -8.27
CA ALA A 304 11.07 -42.36 -7.24
C ALA A 304 10.23 -43.43 -6.50
N GLY A 305 9.31 -44.10 -7.20
CA GLY A 305 8.48 -45.17 -6.60
C GLY A 305 7.47 -44.71 -5.54
N SER A 306 7.23 -43.39 -5.43
CA SER A 306 6.19 -42.82 -4.58
C SER A 306 4.88 -42.72 -5.37
N ALA A 307 3.76 -43.15 -4.79
CA ALA A 307 2.45 -43.07 -5.44
C ALA A 307 2.12 -41.63 -5.86
N ALA A 308 1.53 -41.46 -7.05
CA ALA A 308 1.07 -40.17 -7.52
C ALA A 308 0.06 -39.56 -6.53
N ILE A 309 0.22 -38.27 -6.24
CA ILE A 309 -0.64 -37.56 -5.30
C ILE A 309 -1.86 -37.05 -6.06
N SER A 310 -3.07 -37.29 -5.53
CA SER A 310 -4.30 -36.76 -6.13
C SER A 310 -4.39 -35.23 -5.98
N TRP A 311 -5.08 -34.55 -6.92
CA TRP A 311 -5.35 -33.11 -6.81
C TRP A 311 -6.05 -32.73 -5.50
N SER A 312 -6.99 -33.57 -5.05
CA SER A 312 -7.67 -33.38 -3.76
C SER A 312 -6.68 -33.37 -2.58
N GLN A 313 -5.64 -34.21 -2.62
CA GLN A 313 -4.61 -34.21 -1.59
C GLN A 313 -3.70 -33.00 -1.69
N VAL A 314 -3.31 -32.55 -2.89
CA VAL A 314 -2.58 -31.29 -3.08
C VAL A 314 -3.36 -30.13 -2.45
N CYS A 315 -4.66 -30.02 -2.79
CA CYS A 315 -5.54 -29.00 -2.22
C CYS A 315 -5.62 -29.10 -0.68
N ARG A 316 -5.70 -30.30 -0.11
CA ARG A 316 -5.66 -30.47 1.36
C ARG A 316 -4.34 -30.01 1.96
N ASP A 317 -3.21 -30.43 1.39
CA ASP A 317 -1.87 -30.10 1.88
C ASP A 317 -1.64 -28.59 1.88
N VAL A 318 -2.02 -27.90 0.79
CA VAL A 318 -1.88 -26.45 0.66
C VAL A 318 -3.04 -25.67 1.31
N GLY A 319 -4.05 -26.34 1.89
CA GLY A 319 -5.14 -25.69 2.63
C GLY A 319 -6.29 -25.13 1.79
N LEU A 320 -6.36 -25.49 0.50
CA LEU A 320 -7.48 -25.23 -0.41
C LEU A 320 -8.63 -26.21 -0.16
N HIS A 321 -9.19 -26.16 1.05
CA HIS A 321 -10.36 -26.93 1.43
C HIS A 321 -11.30 -26.08 2.29
N ARG A 322 -12.55 -26.54 2.43
CA ARG A 322 -13.63 -25.79 3.09
C ARG A 322 -13.48 -25.64 4.60
N GLY A 323 -12.39 -26.09 5.20
CA GLY A 323 -12.21 -26.12 6.67
C GLY A 323 -13.40 -26.79 7.36
N ARG A 324 -13.99 -26.07 8.32
CA ARG A 324 -15.23 -26.46 9.03
C ARG A 324 -16.51 -25.91 8.38
N GLY A 325 -16.43 -25.45 7.14
CA GLY A 325 -17.50 -24.80 6.37
C GLY A 325 -17.07 -23.43 5.86
N ILE A 326 -17.35 -23.12 4.59
CA ILE A 326 -16.87 -21.89 3.91
C ILE A 326 -17.26 -20.64 4.69
N TRP A 327 -18.56 -20.48 5.02
CA TRP A 327 -19.05 -19.31 5.75
C TRP A 327 -18.46 -19.16 7.14
N ARG A 328 -18.16 -20.29 7.80
CA ARG A 328 -17.47 -20.28 9.08
C ARG A 328 -16.04 -19.77 8.91
N GLU A 329 -15.29 -20.28 7.94
CA GLU A 329 -13.93 -19.79 7.68
C GLU A 329 -13.91 -18.32 7.23
N VAL A 330 -14.90 -17.87 6.46
CA VAL A 330 -15.09 -16.44 6.11
C VAL A 330 -15.31 -15.60 7.37
N GLY A 331 -16.21 -16.03 8.26
CA GLY A 331 -16.41 -15.37 9.56
C GLY A 331 -15.14 -15.30 10.40
N TYR A 332 -14.35 -16.38 10.41
CA TYR A 332 -13.04 -16.38 11.06
C TYR A 332 -12.04 -15.43 10.39
N GLY A 333 -12.18 -15.12 9.10
CA GLY A 333 -11.37 -14.12 8.43
C GLY A 333 -11.45 -12.73 9.09
N PHE A 334 -12.65 -12.30 9.50
CA PHE A 334 -12.82 -11.04 10.25
C PHE A 334 -12.11 -11.09 11.61
N THR A 335 -12.21 -12.22 12.32
CA THR A 335 -11.50 -12.40 13.59
C THR A 335 -9.98 -12.43 13.40
N THR A 336 -9.50 -13.05 12.32
CA THR A 336 -8.09 -13.08 11.96
C THR A 336 -7.58 -11.67 11.67
N TYR A 337 -8.34 -10.87 10.91
CA TYR A 337 -7.98 -9.47 10.67
C TYR A 337 -7.90 -8.67 11.98
N GLY A 338 -8.91 -8.81 12.86
CA GLY A 338 -8.89 -8.20 14.18
C GLY A 338 -7.65 -8.59 15.01
N THR A 339 -7.23 -9.86 14.95
CA THR A 339 -6.01 -10.32 15.63
C THR A 339 -4.71 -9.82 15.02
N ALA A 340 -4.73 -9.47 13.74
CA ALA A 340 -3.58 -8.91 13.07
C ALA A 340 -3.32 -7.46 13.52
N ILE A 341 -4.36 -6.68 13.83
CA ILE A 341 -4.23 -5.27 14.26
C ILE A 341 -3.22 -5.08 15.40
N PRO A 342 -3.32 -5.75 16.57
CA PRO A 342 -2.33 -5.57 17.63
C PRO A 342 -0.92 -6.02 17.23
N MET A 343 -0.79 -7.01 16.35
CA MET A 343 0.53 -7.40 15.83
C MET A 343 1.10 -6.32 14.90
N VAL A 344 0.26 -5.75 14.04
CA VAL A 344 0.62 -4.65 13.14
C VAL A 344 1.03 -3.42 13.94
N ILE A 345 0.39 -3.12 15.07
CA ILE A 345 0.81 -2.03 15.97
C ILE A 345 2.24 -2.27 16.48
N VAL A 346 2.57 -3.51 16.87
CA VAL A 346 3.95 -3.87 17.26
C VAL A 346 4.90 -3.73 16.07
N GLY A 347 4.50 -4.19 14.88
CA GLY A 347 5.27 -4.00 13.64
C GLY A 347 5.53 -2.53 13.32
N ALA A 348 4.52 -1.68 13.45
CA ALA A 348 4.63 -0.23 13.24
C ALA A 348 5.54 0.43 14.27
N ALA A 349 5.49 0.00 15.54
CA ALA A 349 6.42 0.48 16.56
C ALA A 349 7.88 0.11 16.23
N ILE A 350 8.12 -1.12 15.74
CA ILE A 350 9.45 -1.54 15.28
C ILE A 350 9.89 -0.72 14.07
N ALA A 351 8.99 -0.52 13.09
CA ALA A 351 9.27 0.29 11.91
C ALA A 351 9.62 1.73 12.27
N PHE A 352 8.92 2.32 13.24
CA PHE A 352 9.21 3.66 13.77
C PHE A 352 10.59 3.71 14.45
N VAL A 353 10.93 2.72 15.28
CA VAL A 353 12.29 2.66 15.86
C VAL A 353 13.35 2.51 14.75
N MET A 354 13.08 1.71 13.72
CA MET A 354 13.96 1.58 12.57
C MET A 354 14.12 2.89 11.81
N SER A 355 13.05 3.66 11.62
CA SER A 355 13.11 4.95 10.92
C SER A 355 14.03 5.93 11.67
N LEU A 356 13.95 5.95 13.01
CA LEU A 356 14.85 6.75 13.86
C LEU A 356 16.31 6.28 13.78
N VAL A 357 16.55 4.96 13.83
CA VAL A 357 17.91 4.39 13.82
C VAL A 357 18.58 4.53 12.45
N LEU A 358 17.82 4.34 11.38
CA LEU A 358 18.32 4.40 10.01
C LEU A 358 18.32 5.82 9.44
N ASN A 359 17.77 6.79 10.17
CA ASN A 359 17.53 8.16 9.70
C ASN A 359 16.84 8.18 8.32
N GLN A 360 15.85 7.30 8.16
CA GLN A 360 15.06 7.17 6.94
C GLN A 360 13.63 7.60 7.25
N GLU A 361 13.07 8.48 6.43
CA GLU A 361 11.65 8.75 6.50
C GLU A 361 10.85 7.59 5.89
N PHE A 362 9.60 7.44 6.33
CA PHE A 362 8.68 6.58 5.61
C PHE A 362 8.47 7.22 4.24
N ALA A 363 9.09 6.65 3.20
CA ALA A 363 8.90 7.10 1.84
C ALA A 363 7.39 7.24 1.58
N SER A 364 6.97 8.41 1.08
CA SER A 364 5.66 8.56 0.47
C SER A 364 5.61 7.54 -0.63
N ALA A 365 4.92 6.43 -0.40
CA ALA A 365 4.70 5.41 -1.39
C ALA A 365 3.74 5.96 -2.45
N SER A 366 4.15 6.97 -3.22
CA SER A 366 3.55 7.39 -4.48
C SER A 366 3.77 6.28 -5.48
N HIS A 367 3.06 5.18 -5.25
CA HIS A 367 3.17 3.98 -6.06
C HIS A 367 2.42 4.25 -7.37
N PRO A 368 2.83 3.67 -8.51
CA PRO A 368 2.05 3.68 -9.76
C PRO A 368 0.56 3.28 -9.59
N ILE A 369 0.24 2.53 -8.52
CA ILE A 369 -1.15 2.20 -8.14
C ILE A 369 -1.93 3.43 -7.65
N GLN A 370 -1.30 4.38 -6.95
CA GLN A 370 -1.98 5.61 -6.49
C GLN A 370 -2.30 6.52 -7.69
N GLN A 371 -1.39 6.66 -8.64
CA GLN A 371 -1.64 7.34 -9.91
C GLN A 371 -2.77 6.64 -10.69
N ALA A 372 -2.70 5.32 -10.84
CA ALA A 372 -3.77 4.54 -11.49
C ALA A 372 -5.13 4.63 -10.78
N ILE A 373 -5.17 4.85 -9.46
CA ILE A 373 -6.39 5.10 -8.70
C ILE A 373 -6.92 6.52 -8.97
N ALA A 374 -6.04 7.51 -8.95
CA ALA A 374 -6.41 8.92 -9.16
C ALA A 374 -6.94 9.16 -10.58
N GLU A 375 -6.22 8.68 -11.59
CA GLU A 375 -6.50 8.91 -13.01
C GLU A 375 -7.49 7.89 -13.61
N GLY A 376 -7.64 6.73 -12.96
CA GLY A 376 -8.45 5.63 -13.46
C GLY A 376 -9.94 5.93 -13.44
N SER A 377 -10.66 5.40 -14.44
CA SER A 377 -12.12 5.42 -14.46
C SER A 377 -12.70 4.64 -13.27
N LEU A 378 -13.99 4.81 -12.97
CA LEU A 378 -14.68 3.98 -11.96
C LEU A 378 -14.47 2.47 -12.24
N TRP A 379 -14.39 2.10 -13.52
CA TRP A 379 -14.16 0.72 -13.90
C TRP A 379 -12.73 0.25 -13.59
N ASP A 380 -11.72 1.08 -13.83
CA ASP A 380 -10.33 0.76 -13.47
C ASP A 380 -10.17 0.65 -11.95
N ARG A 381 -10.81 1.54 -11.18
CA ARG A 381 -10.83 1.49 -9.70
C ARG A 381 -11.46 0.20 -9.18
N LEU A 382 -12.55 -0.28 -9.79
CA LEU A 382 -13.19 -1.55 -9.43
C LEU A 382 -12.30 -2.75 -9.77
N LEU A 383 -11.62 -2.73 -10.92
CA LEU A 383 -10.66 -3.77 -11.30
C LEU A 383 -9.44 -3.80 -10.37
N LEU A 384 -8.93 -2.62 -9.99
CA LEU A 384 -7.85 -2.49 -8.99
C LEU A 384 -8.27 -3.03 -7.63
N LEU A 385 -9.50 -2.73 -7.19
CA LEU A 385 -10.04 -3.28 -5.95
C LEU A 385 -10.15 -4.82 -6.02
N LEU A 386 -10.65 -5.37 -7.12
CA LEU A 386 -10.73 -6.82 -7.32
C LEU A 386 -9.34 -7.47 -7.34
N LEU A 387 -8.38 -6.85 -8.02
CA LEU A 387 -6.99 -7.30 -8.08
C LEU A 387 -6.37 -7.34 -6.67
N ALA A 388 -6.41 -6.21 -5.95
CA ALA A 388 -5.74 -6.04 -4.67
C ALA A 388 -6.44 -6.76 -3.50
N ALA A 389 -7.77 -6.78 -3.47
CA ALA A 389 -8.56 -7.31 -2.35
C ALA A 389 -9.00 -8.77 -2.54
N VAL A 390 -8.89 -9.33 -3.76
CA VAL A 390 -9.31 -10.72 -4.02
C VAL A 390 -8.20 -11.50 -4.68
N ALA A 391 -7.77 -11.09 -5.88
CA ALA A 391 -6.88 -11.89 -6.69
C ALA A 391 -5.50 -12.07 -6.01
N ALA A 392 -4.89 -10.98 -5.55
CA ALA A 392 -3.59 -11.01 -4.87
C ALA A 392 -3.65 -11.83 -3.57
N PRO A 393 -4.58 -11.57 -2.63
CA PRO A 393 -4.78 -12.40 -1.45
C PRO A 393 -4.96 -13.89 -1.76
N VAL A 394 -5.71 -14.25 -2.81
CA VAL A 394 -5.89 -15.66 -3.17
C VAL A 394 -4.55 -16.29 -3.57
N VAL A 395 -3.81 -15.67 -4.48
CA VAL A 395 -2.54 -16.22 -4.98
C VAL A 395 -1.48 -16.23 -3.88
N GLU A 396 -1.32 -15.12 -3.17
CA GLU A 396 -0.31 -14.96 -2.13
C GLU A 396 -0.56 -15.90 -0.95
N GLU A 397 -1.81 -16.05 -0.48
CA GLU A 397 -2.09 -17.00 0.61
C GLU A 397 -1.85 -18.46 0.21
N ILE A 398 -2.11 -18.82 -1.06
CA ILE A 398 -1.77 -20.15 -1.58
C ILE A 398 -0.26 -20.39 -1.51
N VAL A 399 0.54 -19.42 -1.93
CA VAL A 399 2.00 -19.56 -2.02
C VAL A 399 2.64 -19.47 -0.64
N PHE A 400 2.36 -18.42 0.12
CA PHE A 400 3.02 -18.16 1.39
C PHE A 400 2.49 -19.01 2.53
N ARG A 401 1.17 -19.21 2.65
CA ARG A 401 0.57 -19.99 3.76
C ARG A 401 0.36 -21.43 3.35
N GLY A 402 -0.02 -21.67 2.09
CA GLY A 402 -0.27 -23.00 1.57
C GLY A 402 0.99 -23.78 1.24
N VAL A 403 1.99 -23.15 0.63
CA VAL A 403 3.22 -23.84 0.18
C VAL A 403 4.38 -23.58 1.12
N LEU A 404 4.82 -22.33 1.27
CA LEU A 404 6.02 -21.98 2.04
C LEU A 404 5.88 -22.28 3.53
N PHE A 405 4.86 -21.71 4.20
CA PHE A 405 4.64 -21.95 5.63
C PHE A 405 4.44 -23.44 5.92
N ARG A 406 3.68 -24.14 5.08
CA ARG A 406 3.49 -25.59 5.21
C ARG A 406 4.80 -26.36 5.08
N HIS A 407 5.63 -26.02 4.09
CA HIS A 407 6.96 -26.62 3.91
C HIS A 407 7.85 -26.38 5.12
N LEU A 408 7.92 -25.14 5.60
CA LEU A 408 8.69 -24.78 6.79
C LEU A 408 8.18 -25.52 8.04
N ARG A 409 6.86 -25.66 8.19
CA ARG A 409 6.28 -26.47 9.29
C ARG A 409 6.70 -27.92 9.16
N ASP A 410 6.57 -28.53 7.99
CA ASP A 410 6.91 -29.94 7.76
C ASP A 410 8.37 -30.27 8.09
N ILE A 411 9.31 -29.41 7.69
CA ILE A 411 10.73 -29.65 7.97
C ILE A 411 11.12 -29.36 9.42
N SER A 412 10.35 -28.54 10.14
CA SER A 412 10.65 -28.14 11.52
C SER A 412 9.82 -28.87 12.58
N MET A 413 8.90 -29.78 12.21
CA MET A 413 8.00 -30.44 13.17
C MET A 413 8.73 -31.13 14.32
N GLY A 414 9.96 -31.62 14.09
CA GLY A 414 10.79 -32.26 15.10
C GLY A 414 11.25 -31.33 16.23
N TRP A 415 11.10 -30.00 16.09
CA TRP A 415 11.46 -29.01 17.12
C TRP A 415 10.37 -28.81 18.18
N GLY A 416 9.26 -29.54 18.06
CA GLY A 416 8.07 -29.34 18.89
C GLY A 416 7.15 -28.25 18.34
N ARG A 417 5.86 -28.31 18.71
CA ARG A 417 4.80 -27.49 18.12
C ARG A 417 5.09 -25.99 18.16
N GLY A 418 5.54 -25.49 19.32
CA GLY A 418 5.82 -24.06 19.53
C GLY A 418 6.99 -23.54 18.70
N ALA A 419 8.17 -24.16 18.84
CA ALA A 419 9.37 -23.73 18.13
C ALA A 419 9.22 -23.90 16.61
N SER A 420 8.59 -25.00 16.16
CA SER A 420 8.28 -25.22 14.75
C SER A 420 7.34 -24.14 14.20
N PHE A 421 6.27 -23.79 14.93
CA PHE A 421 5.37 -22.72 14.53
C PHE A 421 6.08 -21.38 14.42
N VAL A 422 6.79 -20.95 15.48
CA VAL A 422 7.46 -19.64 15.51
C VAL A 422 8.49 -19.51 14.40
N ALA A 423 9.37 -20.50 14.23
CA ALA A 423 10.40 -20.47 13.18
C ALA A 423 9.77 -20.43 11.77
N SER A 424 8.73 -21.23 11.54
CA SER A 424 8.06 -21.29 10.24
C SER A 424 7.27 -20.02 9.93
N ALA A 425 6.58 -19.47 10.93
CA ALA A 425 5.79 -18.25 10.80
C ALA A 425 6.70 -17.05 10.56
N LEU A 426 7.81 -16.92 11.30
CA LEU A 426 8.80 -15.86 11.07
C LEU A 426 9.45 -15.98 9.69
N GLY A 427 9.90 -17.18 9.30
CA GLY A 427 10.52 -17.40 7.99
C GLY A 427 9.57 -17.09 6.83
N SER A 428 8.32 -17.54 6.92
CA SER A 428 7.30 -17.26 5.90
C SER A 428 6.95 -15.76 5.83
N SER A 429 6.77 -15.12 6.99
CA SER A 429 6.38 -13.72 7.09
C SER A 429 7.48 -12.75 6.66
N LEU A 430 8.74 -13.07 6.97
CA LEU A 430 9.88 -12.30 6.52
C LEU A 430 10.02 -12.36 5.00
N MET A 431 9.92 -13.56 4.41
CA MET A 431 10.03 -13.72 2.96
C MET A 431 8.86 -13.08 2.23
N PHE A 432 7.64 -13.16 2.80
CA PHE A 432 6.49 -12.40 2.31
C PHE A 432 6.81 -10.91 2.29
N ALA A 433 7.17 -10.32 3.43
CA ALA A 433 7.42 -8.90 3.54
C ALA A 433 8.58 -8.40 2.67
N ALA A 434 9.68 -9.17 2.57
CA ALA A 434 10.90 -8.77 1.86
C ALA A 434 10.77 -8.77 0.33
N ILE A 435 9.83 -9.52 -0.26
CA ILE A 435 9.60 -9.48 -1.71
C ILE A 435 8.67 -8.33 -2.14
N HIS A 436 8.05 -7.66 -1.16
CA HIS A 436 7.17 -6.55 -1.48
C HIS A 436 7.97 -5.24 -1.61
N PRO A 437 7.53 -4.34 -2.50
CA PRO A 437 8.30 -3.16 -2.86
C PRO A 437 8.23 -2.03 -1.81
N GLN A 438 7.55 -2.13 -0.67
CA GLN A 438 7.37 -0.97 0.24
C GLN A 438 8.65 -0.57 1.02
N GLY A 439 9.77 -1.26 0.78
CA GLY A 439 11.05 -0.94 1.39
C GLY A 439 11.24 -1.52 2.78
N VAL A 440 12.47 -1.39 3.30
CA VAL A 440 12.93 -2.07 4.51
C VAL A 440 12.13 -1.68 5.76
N LEU A 441 11.69 -0.42 5.85
CA LEU A 441 10.88 0.07 6.98
C LEU A 441 9.50 -0.60 7.07
N PHE A 442 8.95 -1.10 5.96
CA PHE A 442 7.65 -1.78 5.96
C PHE A 442 7.75 -3.28 6.28
N ILE A 443 8.95 -3.86 6.31
CA ILE A 443 9.14 -5.28 6.62
C ILE A 443 8.50 -5.67 7.97
N PRO A 444 8.69 -4.92 9.07
CA PRO A 444 8.05 -5.24 10.35
C PRO A 444 6.51 -5.19 10.29
N ILE A 445 5.94 -4.24 9.54
CA ILE A 445 4.50 -4.03 9.42
C ILE A 445 3.87 -5.19 8.63
N LEU A 446 4.38 -5.45 7.42
CA LEU A 446 3.91 -6.53 6.55
C LEU A 446 4.19 -7.91 7.15
N GLY A 447 5.34 -8.07 7.81
CA GLY A 447 5.72 -9.29 8.51
C GLY A 447 4.78 -9.59 9.68
N ALA A 448 4.37 -8.58 10.45
CA ALA A 448 3.43 -8.77 11.55
C ALA A 448 2.03 -9.19 11.07
N LEU A 449 1.52 -8.54 10.01
CA LEU A 449 0.29 -8.96 9.34
C LEU A 449 0.42 -10.40 8.86
N ALA A 450 1.56 -10.73 8.25
CA ALA A 450 1.78 -12.03 7.69
C ALA A 450 1.88 -13.16 8.73
N PHE A 451 2.42 -12.83 9.90
CA PHE A 451 2.52 -13.72 11.04
C PHE A 451 1.13 -14.07 11.60
N ALA A 452 0.23 -13.08 11.68
CA ALA A 452 -1.15 -13.30 12.09
C ALA A 452 -1.87 -14.29 11.15
N PHE A 453 -1.62 -14.22 9.84
CA PHE A 453 -2.18 -15.16 8.88
C PHE A 453 -1.57 -16.56 9.01
N CYS A 454 -0.30 -16.67 9.38
CA CYS A 454 0.30 -17.96 9.74
C CYS A 454 -0.37 -18.57 10.98
N LEU A 455 -0.71 -17.76 11.99
CA LEU A 455 -1.46 -18.22 13.17
C LEU A 455 -2.89 -18.69 12.80
N ALA A 456 -3.56 -17.98 11.90
CA ALA A 456 -4.84 -18.43 11.37
C ALA A 456 -4.69 -19.76 10.63
N ARG A 457 -3.70 -19.88 9.74
CA ARG A 457 -3.43 -21.15 9.04
C ARG A 457 -3.11 -22.30 10.00
N GLU A 458 -2.29 -22.06 11.02
CA GLU A 458 -1.92 -23.03 12.05
C GLU A 458 -3.15 -23.57 12.80
N THR A 459 -4.11 -22.71 13.12
CA THR A 459 -5.27 -23.09 13.94
C THR A 459 -6.46 -23.60 13.13
N ARG A 460 -6.55 -23.23 11.85
CA ARG A 460 -7.69 -23.53 10.96
C ARG A 460 -7.40 -24.62 9.93
N GLY A 461 -6.16 -24.72 9.46
CA GLY A 461 -5.76 -25.59 8.34
C GLY A 461 -6.21 -25.09 6.96
N SER A 462 -7.38 -24.45 6.87
CA SER A 462 -7.88 -23.82 5.63
C SER A 462 -7.29 -22.43 5.39
N LEU A 463 -7.09 -22.08 4.13
CA LEU A 463 -6.64 -20.75 3.70
C LEU A 463 -7.74 -19.69 3.67
N ILE A 464 -9.03 -20.07 3.68
CA ILE A 464 -10.14 -19.12 3.47
C ILE A 464 -10.09 -17.96 4.47
N SER A 465 -9.83 -18.24 5.75
CA SER A 465 -9.71 -17.19 6.77
C SER A 465 -8.53 -16.25 6.53
N CYS A 466 -7.42 -16.76 5.99
CA CYS A 466 -6.25 -15.95 5.66
C CYS A 466 -6.55 -15.07 4.44
N MET A 467 -7.16 -15.63 3.39
CA MET A 467 -7.54 -14.91 2.17
C MET A 467 -8.53 -13.78 2.47
N VAL A 468 -9.52 -14.03 3.33
CA VAL A 468 -10.49 -13.00 3.74
C VAL A 468 -9.82 -11.92 4.58
N ALA A 469 -8.99 -12.27 5.56
CA ALA A 469 -8.31 -11.28 6.39
C ALA A 469 -7.35 -10.39 5.58
N HIS A 470 -6.62 -11.00 4.64
CA HIS A 470 -5.73 -10.30 3.73
C HIS A 470 -6.53 -9.42 2.74
N GLY A 471 -7.61 -9.95 2.16
CA GLY A 471 -8.51 -9.19 1.30
C GLY A 471 -9.15 -7.99 1.99
N ILE A 472 -9.54 -8.12 3.27
CA ILE A 472 -10.02 -7.01 4.08
C ILE A 472 -8.92 -5.95 4.22
N ASN A 473 -7.70 -6.35 4.58
CA ASN A 473 -6.58 -5.41 4.72
C ASN A 473 -6.33 -4.62 3.42
N ASN A 474 -6.16 -5.31 2.30
CA ASN A 474 -5.83 -4.67 1.03
C ASN A 474 -7.02 -3.88 0.48
N GLY A 475 -8.24 -4.40 0.63
CA GLY A 475 -9.45 -3.70 0.25
C GLY A 475 -9.65 -2.41 1.03
N LEU A 476 -9.38 -2.41 2.34
CA LEU A 476 -9.43 -1.19 3.16
C LEU A 476 -8.40 -0.16 2.69
N ILE A 477 -7.15 -0.58 2.44
CA ILE A 477 -6.11 0.32 1.95
C ILE A 477 -6.50 0.93 0.60
N VAL A 478 -7.00 0.12 -0.35
CA VAL A 478 -7.43 0.61 -1.67
C VAL A 478 -8.66 1.51 -1.57
N CYS A 479 -9.66 1.14 -0.75
CA CYS A 479 -10.84 1.98 -0.54
C CYS A 479 -10.49 3.33 0.10
N ILE A 480 -9.57 3.35 1.06
CA ILE A 480 -9.04 4.60 1.63
C ILE A 480 -8.38 5.42 0.53
N ASN A 481 -7.52 4.82 -0.28
CA ASN A 481 -6.86 5.53 -1.39
C ASN A 481 -7.87 6.09 -2.41
N ILE A 482 -8.92 5.32 -2.77
CA ILE A 482 -9.99 5.77 -3.68
C ILE A 482 -10.77 6.94 -3.06
N ALA A 483 -11.21 6.80 -1.80
CA ALA A 483 -12.01 7.82 -1.12
C ALA A 483 -11.26 9.14 -0.94
N LEU A 484 -9.92 9.08 -0.86
CA LEU A 484 -9.07 10.26 -0.74
C LEU A 484 -8.74 10.90 -2.10
N ALA A 485 -8.83 10.14 -3.19
CA ALA A 485 -8.61 10.62 -4.56
C ALA A 485 -9.88 11.22 -5.20
N SER A 486 -11.07 10.93 -4.66
CA SER A 486 -12.36 11.53 -5.04
C SER A 486 -12.67 12.77 -4.20
#